data_AF-A0A2V8DY63-F1
#
_entry.id   AF-A0A2V8DY63-F1
#
_cell.length_a   1.000
_cell.length_b   1.000
_cell.length_c   1.000
_cell.angle_alpha   90.00
_cell.angle_beta   90.00
_cell.angle_gamma   90.00
#
_symmetry.space_group_name_H-M   'P 1'
#
loop_
_entity.id
_entity.type
_entity.pdbx_description
1 polymer ?
#
loop_
_entity_poly.entity_id
_entity_poly.type
_entity_poly.pdbx_seq_one_letter_code
_entity_poly.pdbx_strand_id
1 'polypeptide(L)'
;MTARPWMGPARALVAFVAVVSASCAAPLMKLPPGPGTLAPDAAGLLAQATSTCRGVRTFTAEIAVSGSVGAIKTRGRLSAGLAAPASARLEAVAP
;
A
#
# COMPACT_ATOMS: atom_id res chain seq x y z
N MET A 1 15.02 -26.39 -4.12
CA MET A 1 14.25 -26.90 -2.96
C MET A 1 15.11 -26.79 -1.73
N THR A 2 15.12 -25.65 -1.05
CA THR A 2 15.92 -25.46 0.17
C THR A 2 15.17 -24.58 1.16
N ALA A 3 15.42 -24.87 2.44
CA ALA A 3 14.91 -24.25 3.66
C ALA A 3 13.56 -24.79 4.18
N ARG A 4 13.61 -25.90 4.92
CA ARG A 4 12.72 -26.13 6.06
C ARG A 4 13.35 -25.42 7.27
N PRO A 5 12.90 -24.22 7.68
CA PRO A 5 13.42 -23.62 8.89
C PRO A 5 12.86 -24.41 10.08
N TRP A 6 13.77 -25.00 10.84
CA TRP A 6 13.49 -25.61 12.13
C TRP A 6 13.14 -24.48 13.12
N MET A 7 11.88 -24.04 13.09
CA MET A 7 11.35 -23.05 14.03
C MET A 7 10.99 -23.79 15.31
N GLY A 8 11.74 -23.54 16.39
CA GLY A 8 11.34 -23.99 17.72
C GLY A 8 9.94 -23.49 18.09
N PRO A 9 9.24 -24.15 19.03
CA PRO A 9 7.83 -23.87 19.33
C PRO A 9 7.58 -22.41 19.69
N ALA A 10 8.56 -21.73 20.30
CA ALA A 10 8.49 -20.31 20.60
C ALA A 10 8.43 -19.42 19.34
N ARG A 11 9.19 -19.73 18.28
CA ARG A 11 9.15 -18.98 17.01
C ARG A 11 7.86 -19.23 16.23
N ALA A 12 7.34 -20.45 16.30
CA ALA A 12 6.03 -20.78 15.72
C ALA A 12 4.91 -20.01 16.44
N LEU A 13 4.96 -19.93 17.77
CA LEU A 13 3.99 -19.18 18.57
C LEU A 13 4.01 -17.67 18.23
N VAL A 14 5.20 -17.07 18.13
CA VAL A 14 5.34 -15.64 17.78
C VAL A 14 4.81 -15.36 16.38
N ALA A 15 5.12 -16.22 15.40
CA ALA A 15 4.57 -16.10 14.05
C ALA A 15 3.04 -16.25 14.03
N PHE A 16 2.50 -17.17 14.81
CA PHE A 16 1.06 -17.38 14.92
C PHE A 16 0.36 -16.17 15.56
N VAL A 17 0.91 -15.63 16.66
CA VAL A 17 0.40 -14.41 17.31
C VAL A 17 0.45 -13.22 16.35
N ALA A 18 1.52 -13.05 15.58
CA ALA A 18 1.64 -11.97 14.59
C ALA A 18 0.58 -12.09 13.46
N VAL A 19 0.32 -13.30 12.97
CA VAL A 19 -0.70 -13.54 11.92
C VAL A 19 -2.12 -13.29 12.45
N VAL A 20 -2.41 -13.74 13.67
CA VAL A 20 -3.74 -13.54 14.29
C VAL A 20 -3.97 -12.07 14.62
N SER A 21 -2.95 -11.33 15.06
CA SER A 21 -3.09 -9.90 15.34
C SER A 21 -3.21 -9.03 14.07
N ALA A 22 -2.60 -9.42 12.95
CA ALA A 22 -2.81 -8.75 11.66
C ALA A 22 -4.24 -8.91 11.09
N SER A 23 -4.98 -9.93 11.55
CA SER A 23 -6.36 -10.20 11.11
C SER A 23 -7.38 -9.21 11.68
N CYS A 24 -7.01 -8.47 12.72
CA CYS A 24 -7.81 -7.40 13.31
C CYS A 24 -7.63 -6.04 12.60
N ALA A 25 -6.96 -6.00 11.44
CA ALA A 25 -6.88 -4.80 10.62
C ALA A 25 -8.30 -4.32 10.28
N ALA A 26 -8.65 -3.11 10.73
CA ALA A 26 -9.96 -2.53 10.57
C ALA A 26 -10.39 -2.58 9.08
N PRO A 27 -11.68 -2.84 8.79
CA PRO A 27 -12.18 -2.78 7.43
C PRO A 27 -11.81 -1.43 6.81
N LEU A 28 -11.38 -1.48 5.54
CA LEU A 28 -10.94 -0.30 4.79
C LEU A 28 -11.94 0.84 5.02
N MET A 29 -11.45 1.94 5.58
CA MET A 29 -12.26 3.07 6.04
C MET A 29 -13.27 3.43 4.95
N LYS A 30 -14.57 3.25 5.24
CA LYS A 30 -15.62 3.68 4.31
C LYS A 30 -15.58 5.20 4.28
N LEU A 31 -15.09 5.75 3.16
CA LEU A 31 -15.15 7.19 2.95
C LEU A 31 -16.63 7.62 2.98
N PRO A 32 -16.95 8.76 3.61
CA PRO A 32 -18.31 9.27 3.62
C PRO A 32 -18.77 9.48 2.17
N PRO A 33 -19.94 8.94 1.78
CA PRO A 33 -20.46 9.15 0.45
C PRO A 33 -20.90 10.61 0.30
N GLY A 34 -20.57 11.24 -0.83
CA GLY A 34 -21.00 12.60 -1.15
C GLY A 34 -19.99 13.37 -2.01
N PRO A 35 -20.38 14.53 -2.54
CA PRO A 35 -19.43 15.46 -3.14
C PRO A 35 -18.52 15.97 -2.02
N GLY A 36 -17.26 15.53 -2.01
CA GLY A 36 -16.29 15.97 -1.01
C GLY A 36 -16.18 17.50 -0.97
N THR A 37 -15.83 18.06 0.18
CA THR A 37 -15.56 19.50 0.32
C THR A 37 -14.07 19.76 0.15
N LEU A 38 -13.71 20.91 -0.44
CA LEU A 38 -12.32 21.33 -0.46
C LEU A 38 -11.88 21.66 0.97
N ALA A 39 -10.80 21.01 1.42
CA ALA A 39 -10.19 21.34 2.68
C ALA A 39 -9.48 22.70 2.55
N PRO A 40 -9.74 23.67 3.44
CA PRO A 40 -9.13 25.00 3.37
C PRO A 40 -7.59 24.93 3.46
N ASP A 41 -7.06 23.97 4.22
CA ASP A 41 -5.63 23.79 4.47
C ASP A 41 -5.02 22.57 3.76
N ALA A 42 -5.57 22.19 2.59
CA ALA A 42 -5.13 21.01 1.85
C ALA A 42 -3.60 21.01 1.59
N ALA A 43 -3.01 22.16 1.29
CA ALA A 43 -1.57 22.28 1.04
C ALA A 43 -0.72 21.95 2.28
N GLY A 44 -1.12 22.44 3.46
CA GLY A 44 -0.43 22.16 4.72
C GLY A 44 -0.51 20.68 5.09
N LEU A 45 -1.68 20.07 4.91
CA LEU A 45 -1.89 18.64 5.15
C LEU A 45 -1.05 17.77 4.20
N LEU A 46 -1.01 18.13 2.91
CA LEU A 46 -0.17 17.42 1.94
C LEU A 46 1.32 17.54 2.29
N ALA A 47 1.76 18.74 2.66
CA ALA A 47 3.13 19.01 3.04
C ALA A 47 3.57 18.19 4.26
N GLN A 48 2.68 18.05 5.25
CA GLN A 48 2.92 17.25 6.45
C GLN A 48 2.92 15.75 6.15
N ALA A 49 1.93 15.26 5.41
CA ALA A 49 1.80 13.85 5.05
C ALA A 49 2.99 13.35 4.20
N THR A 50 3.58 14.23 3.39
CA THR A 50 4.73 13.90 2.53
C THR A 50 6.08 14.23 3.15
N SER A 51 6.12 14.79 4.36
CA SER A 51 7.35 15.28 5.00
C SER A 51 8.46 14.22 5.09
N THR A 52 8.10 13.00 5.47
CA THR A 52 9.01 11.85 5.56
C THR A 52 9.51 11.36 4.20
N CYS A 53 8.70 11.54 3.15
CA CYS A 53 9.03 11.13 1.79
C CYS A 53 9.91 12.14 1.04
N ARG A 54 10.10 13.36 1.55
CA ARG A 54 10.84 14.44 0.85
C ARG A 54 12.30 14.11 0.54
N GLY A 55 12.92 13.24 1.35
CA GLY A 55 14.28 12.77 1.12
C GLY A 55 14.41 11.73 0.00
N VAL A 56 13.29 11.13 -0.43
CA VAL A 56 13.29 10.06 -1.44
C VAL A 56 13.47 10.68 -2.82
N ARG A 57 14.63 10.44 -3.43
CA ARG A 57 14.95 10.91 -4.79
C ARG A 57 14.52 9.92 -5.87
N THR A 58 14.57 8.63 -5.57
CA THR A 58 14.16 7.56 -6.46
C THR A 58 13.39 6.51 -5.68
N PHE A 59 12.36 5.93 -6.29
CA PHE A 59 11.57 4.86 -5.69
C PHE A 59 11.06 3.94 -6.78
N THR A 60 11.25 2.63 -6.59
CA THR A 60 10.70 1.60 -7.49
C THR A 60 9.91 0.60 -6.65
N ALA A 61 8.72 0.25 -7.10
CA ALA A 61 7.88 -0.70 -6.38
C ALA A 61 7.02 -1.55 -7.32
N GLU A 62 6.77 -2.78 -6.90
CA GLU A 62 5.74 -3.64 -7.44
C GLU A 62 4.48 -3.49 -6.58
N ILE A 63 3.39 -3.04 -7.19
CA ILE A 63 2.16 -2.69 -6.49
C ILE A 63 1.06 -3.67 -6.92
N ALA A 64 0.54 -4.45 -5.98
CA ALA A 64 -0.65 -5.25 -6.22
C ALA A 64 -1.89 -4.36 -6.11
N VAL A 65 -2.74 -4.38 -7.14
CA VAL A 65 -3.99 -3.63 -7.21
C VAL A 65 -5.16 -4.58 -7.07
N SER A 66 -6.10 -4.23 -6.21
CA SER A 66 -7.38 -4.93 -6.07
C SER A 66 -8.48 -3.92 -5.83
N GLY A 67 -9.62 -4.08 -6.48
CA GLY A 67 -10.77 -3.20 -6.29
C GLY A 67 -11.95 -3.58 -7.17
N SER A 68 -12.86 -2.63 -7.34
CA SER A 68 -14.01 -2.74 -8.24
C SER A 68 -14.16 -1.46 -9.04
N VAL A 69 -14.42 -1.57 -10.34
CA VAL A 69 -14.81 -0.46 -11.20
C VAL A 69 -16.27 -0.67 -11.55
N GLY A 70 -17.15 0.16 -10.97
CA GLY A 70 -18.57 -0.14 -10.93
C GLY A 70 -18.82 -1.50 -10.27
N ALA A 71 -19.46 -2.43 -10.99
CA ALA A 71 -19.74 -3.79 -10.52
C ALA A 71 -18.65 -4.83 -10.87
N ILE A 72 -17.60 -4.44 -11.60
CA ILE A 72 -16.57 -5.36 -12.10
C ILE A 72 -15.40 -5.40 -11.12
N LYS A 73 -15.12 -6.59 -10.57
CA LYS A 73 -13.92 -6.82 -9.76
C LYS A 73 -12.68 -6.75 -10.64
N THR A 74 -11.71 -5.94 -10.22
CA THR A 74 -10.44 -5.77 -10.93
C THR A 74 -9.29 -6.15 -10.01
N ARG A 75 -8.34 -6.93 -10.55
CA ARG A 75 -7.06 -7.23 -9.91
C ARG A 75 -5.95 -7.07 -10.94
N GLY A 76 -4.78 -6.66 -10.49
CA GLY A 76 -3.62 -6.52 -11.35
C GLY A 76 -2.34 -6.26 -10.57
N ARG A 77 -1.22 -6.17 -11.28
CA ARG A 77 0.07 -5.74 -10.75
C ARG A 77 0.58 -4.56 -11.57
N LEU A 78 1.16 -3.59 -10.88
CA LEU A 78 1.80 -2.44 -11.48
C LEU A 78 3.28 -2.42 -11.11
N SER A 79 4.14 -2.19 -12.09
CA SER A 79 5.50 -1.75 -11.84
C SER A 79 5.51 -0.22 -11.80
N ALA A 80 6.02 0.34 -10.71
CA ALA A 80 6.08 1.78 -10.47
C ALA A 80 7.52 2.24 -10.34
N GLY A 81 7.84 3.38 -10.96
CA GLY A 81 9.11 4.07 -10.82
C GLY A 81 8.88 5.57 -10.64
N LEU A 82 9.53 6.16 -9.65
CA LEU A 82 9.53 7.60 -9.38
C LEU A 82 10.97 8.09 -9.34
N ALA A 83 11.22 9.25 -9.93
CA ALA A 83 12.48 9.97 -9.80
C ALA A 83 12.24 11.47 -9.69
N ALA A 84 12.94 12.12 -8.77
CA ALA A 84 12.96 13.58 -8.67
C ALA A 84 13.60 14.18 -9.93
N PRO A 85 13.17 15.37 -10.39
CA PRO A 85 12.19 16.25 -9.75
C PRO A 85 10.71 15.98 -10.11
N ALA A 86 10.44 15.36 -11.26
CA ALA A 86 9.06 15.18 -11.76
C ALA A 86 8.95 14.03 -12.78
N SER A 87 9.55 12.87 -12.48
CA SER A 87 9.47 11.70 -13.34
C SER A 87 8.69 10.58 -12.63
N ALA A 88 7.66 10.07 -13.30
CA ALA A 88 6.85 8.96 -12.82
C ALA A 88 6.55 8.00 -13.99
N ARG A 89 6.70 6.70 -13.73
CA ARG A 89 6.35 5.61 -14.64
C ARG A 89 5.49 4.62 -13.88
N LEU A 90 4.34 4.30 -14.45
CA LEU A 90 3.40 3.32 -13.92
C LEU A 90 3.02 2.40 -15.08
N GLU A 91 3.37 1.12 -14.99
CA GLU A 91 3.05 0.15 -16.03
C GLU A 91 2.26 -1.01 -15.45
N ALA A 92 1.08 -1.24 -16.04
CA ALA A 92 0.29 -2.42 -15.76
C ALA A 92 0.86 -3.61 -16.51
N VAL A 93 1.21 -4.65 -15.76
CA VAL A 93 1.67 -5.90 -16.34
C VAL A 93 0.44 -6.70 -16.74
N ALA A 94 0.43 -7.23 -17.98
CA ALA A 94 -0.63 -8.12 -18.44
C ALA A 94 -0.72 -9.34 -17.51
N PRO A 95 -1.93 -9.75 -17.09
CA PRO A 95 -2.13 -10.89 -16.20
C PRO A 95 -1.74 -12.22 -16.84
#